data_AF-A0A1B2Z3G2-F1
#
_entry.id   AF-A0A1B2Z3G2-F1
#
_cell.length_a   1.000
_cell.length_b   1.000
_cell.length_c   1.000
_cell.angle_alpha   90.00
_cell.angle_beta   90.00
_cell.angle_gamma   90.00
#
_symmetry.space_group_name_H-M   'P 1'
#
loop_
_entity.id
_entity.type
_entity.pdbx_description
1 polymer ?
#
loop_
_entity_poly.entity_id
_entity_poly.type
_entity_poly.pdbx_seq_one_letter_code
_entity_poly.pdbx_strand_id
1 'polypeptide(L)' 'GHTTVSYCHIARSICRRAERNTTKLHSEQPVPTEVLIYLNRLSDFLFVLARKLSKELEAEEIKWIPNKTS' A
#
# COMPACT_ATOMS: atom_id res chain seq x y z
N GLY A 1 15.68 3.72 8.23
CA GLY A 1 14.69 3.16 7.29
C GLY A 1 15.35 2.08 6.46
N HIS A 2 14.76 0.88 6.42
CA HIS A 2 15.34 -0.27 5.72
C HIS A 2 14.89 -0.31 4.25
N THR A 3 15.78 -0.62 3.33
CA THR A 3 15.51 -0.63 1.87
C THR A 3 14.31 -1.50 1.49
N THR A 4 14.19 -2.68 2.11
CA THR A 4 13.06 -3.61 1.92
C THR A 4 11.71 -2.99 2.32
N VAL A 5 11.64 -2.27 3.43
CA VAL A 5 10.43 -1.59 3.90
C VAL A 5 10.03 -0.47 2.93
N SER A 6 11.02 0.30 2.45
CA SER A 6 10.81 1.32 1.42
C SER A 6 10.25 0.72 0.13
N TYR A 7 10.76 -0.42 -0.33
CA TYR A 7 10.22 -1.11 -1.51
C TYR A 7 8.76 -1.54 -1.31
N CYS A 8 8.36 -2.02 -0.13
CA CYS A 8 6.96 -2.34 0.15
C CYS A 8 6.06 -1.11 0.09
N HIS A 9 6.51 0.04 0.59
CA HIS A 9 5.75 1.29 0.49
C HIS A 9 5.65 1.83 -0.94
N ILE A 10 6.70 1.67 -1.75
CA ILE A 10 6.69 1.98 -3.19
C ILE A 10 5.69 1.07 -3.90
N ALA A 11 5.77 -0.24 -3.69
CA ALA A 11 4.85 -1.22 -4.27
C ALA A 11 3.40 -0.92 -3.90
N ARG A 12 3.12 -0.55 -2.65
CA ARG A 12 1.79 -0.12 -2.20
C ARG A 12 1.29 1.11 -2.97
N SER A 13 2.17 2.09 -3.20
CA SER A 13 1.84 3.31 -3.94
C SER A 13 1.51 3.00 -5.41
N ILE A 14 2.24 2.07 -6.01
CA ILE A 14 1.98 1.57 -7.37
C ILE A 14 0.65 0.82 -7.43
N CYS A 15 0.35 -0.06 -6.46
CA CYS A 15 -0.92 -0.78 -6.41
C CYS A 15 -2.12 0.16 -6.29
N ARG A 16 -2.07 1.16 -5.42
CA ARG A 16 -3.12 2.18 -5.28
C ARG A 16 -3.27 3.02 -6.56
N ARG A 17 -2.19 3.24 -7.32
CA ARG A 17 -2.26 3.90 -8.64
C ARG A 17 -2.93 3.00 -9.68
N ALA A 18 -2.59 1.72 -9.70
CA ALA A 18 -3.24 0.74 -10.55
C ALA A 18 -4.75 0.66 -10.25
N GLU A 19 -5.13 0.59 -8.97
CA GLU A 19 -6.53 0.60 -8.51
C GLU A 19 -7.29 1.80 -9.07
N ARG A 20 -6.76 3.04 -8.95
CA ARG A 20 -7.40 4.22 -9.52
C ARG A 20 -7.56 4.15 -11.04
N ASN A 21 -6.54 3.66 -11.75
CA ASN A 21 -6.60 3.53 -13.20
C ASN A 21 -7.63 2.47 -13.62
N THR A 22 -7.69 1.33 -12.92
CA THR A 22 -8.67 0.28 -13.18
C THR A 22 -10.08 0.72 -12.84
N THR A 23 -10.29 1.49 -11.76
CA THR A 23 -11.59 2.09 -11.45
C THR A 23 -12.04 3.07 -12.53
N LYS A 24 -11.12 3.92 -13.01
CA LYS A 24 -11.41 4.80 -14.15
C LYS A 24 -11.78 3.99 -15.39
N LEU A 25 -10.98 2.97 -15.72
CA LEU A 25 -11.28 2.10 -16.85
C LEU A 25 -12.65 1.41 -16.68
N HIS A 26 -12.97 0.90 -15.49
CA HIS A 26 -14.25 0.27 -15.19
C HIS A 26 -15.46 1.18 -15.44
N SER A 27 -15.28 2.51 -15.30
CA SER A 27 -16.33 3.49 -15.63
C SER A 27 -16.54 3.69 -17.13
N GLU A 28 -15.53 3.43 -17.95
CA GLU A 28 -15.58 3.55 -19.41
C GLU A 28 -15.91 2.20 -20.08
N GLN A 29 -15.34 1.12 -19.56
CA GLN A 29 -15.52 -0.26 -20.01
C GLN A 29 -15.54 -1.20 -18.79
N PRO A 30 -16.59 -2.01 -18.59
CA PRO A 30 -16.68 -2.91 -17.45
C PRO A 30 -15.49 -3.86 -17.35
N VAL A 31 -14.76 -3.75 -16.24
CA VAL A 31 -13.68 -4.67 -15.83
C VAL A 31 -14.23 -5.63 -14.78
N PRO A 32 -13.80 -6.91 -14.72
CA PRO A 32 -14.23 -7.83 -13.67
C PRO A 32 -14.00 -7.26 -12.27
N THR A 33 -15.04 -7.29 -11.42
CA THR A 33 -15.03 -6.69 -10.08
C THR A 33 -13.98 -7.35 -9.17
N GLU A 34 -13.66 -8.61 -9.43
CA GLU A 34 -12.61 -9.38 -8.76
C GLU A 34 -11.24 -8.69 -8.87
N VAL A 35 -10.95 -8.02 -9.99
CA VAL A 35 -9.69 -7.30 -10.19
C VAL A 35 -9.61 -6.08 -9.26
N LEU A 36 -10.71 -5.33 -9.12
CA LEU A 36 -10.79 -4.18 -8.22
C LEU A 36 -10.63 -4.63 -6.76
N ILE A 37 -11.33 -5.71 -6.36
CA ILE A 37 -11.21 -6.29 -5.02
C ILE A 37 -9.78 -6.77 -4.77
N TYR A 38 -9.15 -7.42 -5.75
CA TYR A 38 -7.78 -7.92 -5.62
C TYR A 38 -6.78 -6.78 -5.43
N LEU A 39 -6.83 -5.72 -6.26
CA LEU A 39 -5.96 -4.55 -6.11
C LEU A 39 -6.15 -3.86 -4.76
N ASN A 40 -7.40 -3.82 -4.27
CA ASN A 40 -7.70 -3.29 -2.96
C ASN A 40 -7.00 -4.08 -1.84
N ARG A 41 -7.14 -5.41 -1.84
CA ARG A 41 -6.54 -6.32 -0.86
C ARG A 41 -5.01 -6.39 -0.95
N LEU A 42 -4.47 -6.37 -2.17
CA LEU A 42 -3.02 -6.39 -2.39
C LEU A 42 -2.34 -5.18 -1.76
N SER A 43 -2.96 -4.00 -1.85
CA SER A 43 -2.45 -2.79 -1.20
C SER A 43 -2.36 -2.92 0.31
N ASP A 44 -3.39 -3.51 0.92
CA ASP A 44 -3.47 -3.70 2.38
C ASP A 44 -2.44 -4.76 2.82
N PHE A 45 -2.30 -5.82 2.03
CA PHE A 45 -1.25 -6.82 2.24
C PHE A 45 0.14 -6.20 2.19
N LEU A 46 0.45 -5.35 1.20
CA LEU A 46 1.74 -4.66 1.10
C LEU A 46 2.00 -3.73 2.29
N PHE A 47 0.95 -3.12 2.85
CA PHE A 47 1.07 -2.33 4.07
C PHE A 47 1.41 -3.21 5.28
N VAL A 48 0.70 -4.32 5.49
CA VAL A 48 0.98 -5.26 6.60
C VAL A 48 2.36 -5.90 6.43
N LEU A 49 2.74 -6.26 5.21
CA LEU A 49 4.06 -6.81 4.88
C LEU A 49 5.17 -5.81 5.22
N ALA A 50 4.99 -4.53 4.85
CA ALA A 50 5.95 -3.48 5.21
C ALA A 50 6.16 -3.42 6.73
N ARG A 51 5.08 -3.46 7.52
CA ARG A 51 5.14 -3.44 8.99
C ARG A 51 5.81 -4.69 9.57
N LYS A 52 5.50 -5.87 9.02
CA LYS A 52 6.12 -7.13 9.43
C LYS A 52 7.63 -7.11 9.17
N LEU A 53 8.04 -6.64 8.00
CA LEU A 53 9.45 -6.50 7.65
C LEU A 53 10.15 -5.45 8.52
N SER A 54 9.49 -4.33 8.82
CA SER A 54 10.03 -3.36 9.79
C SER A 54 10.31 -4.01 11.15
N LYS A 55 9.39 -4.87 11.62
CA LYS A 55 9.55 -5.60 12.88
C LYS A 55 10.66 -6.65 12.84
N GLU A 56 10.77 -7.41 11.75
CA GLU A 56 11.80 -8.45 11.59
C GLU A 56 13.21 -7.87 11.42
N LEU A 57 13.32 -6.66 10.85
CA LEU A 57 14.59 -5.99 10.58
C LEU A 57 14.99 -5.00 11.70
N GLU A 58 14.27 -5.01 12.84
CA GLU A 58 14.42 -4.06 13.95
C GLU A 58 14.46 -2.59 13.48
N ALA A 59 13.81 -2.30 12.35
CA ALA A 59 13.82 -0.98 11.78
C ALA A 59 12.86 -0.09 12.56
N GLU A 60 13.36 1.05 13.06
CA GLU A 60 12.53 2.04 13.73
C GLU A 60 11.36 2.47 12.82
N GLU A 61 10.16 2.12 13.25
CA GLU A 61 8.93 2.49 12.57
C GLU A 61 8.56 3.92 13.03
N ILE A 62 8.61 4.88 12.11
CA ILE A 62 8.21 6.26 12.39
C ILE A 62 6.69 6.28 12.58
N LYS A 63 6.24 6.18 13.83
CA LYS A 63 4.82 6.33 14.16
C LYS A 63 4.40 7.76 13.86
N TRP A 64 3.35 7.91 13.06
CA TRP A 64 2.71 9.21 12.87
C TRP A 64 2.00 9.62 14.16
N ILE A 65 2.38 10.76 14.73
CA ILE A 65 1.78 11.33 15.95
C ILE A 65 0.90 12.50 15.50
N PRO A 66 -0.44 12.40 15.63
CA PRO A 66 -1.38 13.41 15.12
C PRO A 66 -1.20 14.81 15.75
N ASN A 67 -0.72 14.87 17.00
CA ASN A 67 -0.57 16.11 17.77
C ASN A 67 0.86 16.21 18.29
N LYS A 68 1.78 16.73 17.50
CA LYS A 68 3.09 17.17 18.01
C LYS A 68 2.87 18.53 18.65
N THR A 69 2.69 18.58 19.97
CA THR A 69 2.71 19.85 20.71
C THR A 69 4.10 20.45 20.52
N SER A 70 4.15 21.59 19.81
CA SER A 70 5.35 22.42 19.69
C SER A 70 5.84 22.92 21.04
#